data_AF-A0A3A5VZX1-F1
#
_entry.id   AF-A0A3A5VZX1-F1
#
_cell.length_a   1.000
_cell.length_b   1.000
_cell.length_c   1.000
_cell.angle_alpha   90.00
_cell.angle_beta   90.00
_cell.angle_gamma   90.00
#
_symmetry.space_group_name_H-M   'P 1'
#
loop_
_entity.id
_entity.type
_entity.pdbx_description
1 polymer ?
#
loop_
_entity_poly.entity_id
_entity_poly.type
_entity_poly.pdbx_seq_one_letter_code
_entity_poly.pdbx_strand_id
1 'polypeptide(L)'
;MSAAKNMVQEKMRNHIKQMVSTNPMIGQLNEQFTSWLLGSGLTGAEIANTIDSNKDAVIQPHELSAALEKTTGTSPPAWVINGLLTLLDSDNDKVVTVGDLFTYFEQIGLPLGIPDP
;
A
#
# COMPACT_ATOMS: atom_id res chain seq x y z
N MET A 1 14.14 -5.53 16.24
CA MET A 1 12.72 -5.68 15.83
C MET A 1 12.06 -6.76 16.67
N SER A 2 10.80 -6.56 17.07
CA SER A 2 10.00 -7.54 17.84
C SER A 2 9.56 -8.72 16.96
N ALA A 3 9.35 -9.90 17.58
CA ALA A 3 8.80 -11.07 16.91
C ALA A 3 7.45 -10.78 16.23
N ALA A 4 6.61 -9.94 16.84
CA ALA A 4 5.33 -9.52 16.27
C ALA A 4 5.51 -8.74 14.95
N LYS A 5 6.45 -7.79 14.89
CA LYS A 5 6.75 -7.02 13.67
C LYS A 5 7.23 -7.93 12.55
N ASN A 6 8.10 -8.90 12.86
CA ASN A 6 8.57 -9.87 11.88
C ASN A 6 7.42 -10.73 11.31
N MET A 7 6.46 -11.12 12.14
CA MET A 7 5.29 -11.89 11.69
C MET A 7 4.38 -11.09 10.77
N VAL A 8 4.10 -9.83 11.10
CA VAL A 8 3.29 -8.94 10.24
C VAL A 8 3.98 -8.73 8.88
N GLN A 9 5.28 -8.47 8.91
CA GLN A 9 6.10 -8.36 7.70
C GLN A 9 6.08 -9.64 6.86
N GLU A 10 6.18 -10.82 7.49
CA GLU A 10 6.14 -12.08 6.77
C GLU A 10 4.77 -12.37 6.16
N LYS A 11 3.67 -12.01 6.84
CA LYS A 11 2.31 -12.12 6.30
C LYS A 11 2.14 -11.30 5.02
N MET A 12 2.51 -10.02 5.06
CA MET A 12 2.49 -9.16 3.87
C MET A 12 3.30 -9.76 2.72
N ARG A 13 4.49 -10.30 3.01
CA ARG A 13 5.38 -10.87 1.99
C ARG A 13 4.73 -12.05 1.30
N ASN A 14 4.16 -12.95 2.08
CA ASN A 14 3.57 -14.19 1.59
C ASN A 14 2.24 -13.92 0.88
N HIS A 15 1.46 -12.96 1.37
CA HIS A 15 0.24 -12.48 0.70
C HIS A 15 0.53 -11.95 -0.70
N ILE A 16 1.48 -11.01 -0.83
CA ILE A 16 1.87 -10.47 -2.15
C ILE A 16 2.35 -11.59 -3.07
N LYS A 17 3.22 -12.50 -2.59
CA LYS A 17 3.69 -13.64 -3.39
C LYS A 17 2.54 -14.54 -3.87
N GLN A 18 1.56 -14.80 -3.02
CA GLN A 18 0.39 -15.60 -3.36
C GLN A 18 -0.46 -14.89 -4.43
N MET A 19 -0.74 -13.60 -4.24
CA MET A 19 -1.53 -12.79 -5.18
C MET A 19 -0.85 -12.68 -6.56
N VAL A 20 0.46 -12.46 -6.58
CA VAL A 20 1.25 -12.36 -7.82
C VAL A 20 1.31 -13.71 -8.55
N SER A 21 1.48 -14.82 -7.82
CA SER A 21 1.54 -16.14 -8.45
C SER A 21 0.21 -16.63 -9.01
N THR A 22 -0.91 -16.11 -8.51
CA THR A 22 -2.26 -16.46 -8.97
C THR A 22 -2.78 -15.54 -10.07
N ASN A 23 -2.32 -14.29 -10.14
CA ASN A 23 -2.74 -13.33 -11.16
C ASN A 23 -1.56 -12.45 -11.62
N PRO A 24 -0.99 -12.69 -12.81
CA PRO A 24 0.10 -11.88 -13.35
C PRO A 24 -0.22 -10.38 -13.48
N MET A 25 -1.49 -10.01 -13.68
CA MET A 25 -1.90 -8.60 -13.71
C MET A 25 -1.75 -7.94 -12.34
N ILE A 26 -1.95 -8.68 -11.25
CA ILE A 26 -1.69 -8.17 -9.89
C ILE A 26 -0.19 -7.98 -9.66
N GLY A 27 0.65 -8.82 -10.27
CA GLY A 27 2.09 -8.62 -10.29
C GLY A 27 2.49 -7.29 -10.93
N GLN A 28 1.98 -7.02 -12.13
CA GLN A 28 2.23 -5.75 -12.82
C GLN A 28 1.68 -4.56 -12.02
N LEU A 29 0.50 -4.71 -11.43
CA LEU A 29 -0.10 -3.69 -10.58
C LEU A 29 0.78 -3.36 -9.36
N ASN A 30 1.30 -4.38 -8.69
CA ASN A 30 2.22 -4.24 -7.55
C ASN A 30 3.50 -3.48 -7.95
N GLU A 31 4.10 -3.85 -9.09
CA GLU A 31 5.30 -3.20 -9.62
C GLU A 31 5.05 -1.72 -9.96
N GLN A 32 3.92 -1.42 -10.59
CA GLN A 32 3.54 -0.05 -10.94
C GLN A 32 3.28 0.79 -9.68
N PHE A 33 2.59 0.23 -8.70
CA PHE A 33 2.33 0.92 -7.44
C PHE A 33 3.62 1.15 -6.64
N THR A 34 4.49 0.16 -6.56
CA THR A 34 5.82 0.29 -5.95
C THR A 34 6.63 1.39 -6.63
N SER A 35 6.63 1.41 -7.96
CA SER A 35 7.36 2.42 -8.74
C SER A 35 6.80 3.83 -8.51
N TRP A 36 5.47 3.96 -8.41
CA TRP A 36 4.83 5.23 -8.06
C TRP A 36 5.24 5.71 -6.66
N LEU A 37 5.21 4.83 -5.66
CA LEU A 37 5.61 5.16 -4.28
C LEU A 37 7.07 5.64 -4.22
N LEU A 38 8.00 4.84 -4.76
CA LEU A 38 9.43 5.13 -4.73
C LEU A 38 9.81 6.34 -5.61
N GLY A 39 9.06 6.58 -6.69
CA GLY A 39 9.27 7.69 -7.61
C GLY A 39 8.64 9.01 -7.16
N SER A 40 7.76 9.00 -6.14
CA SER A 40 7.07 10.20 -5.66
C SER A 40 8.00 11.24 -5.02
N GLY A 41 9.17 10.82 -4.53
CA GLY A 41 10.06 11.65 -3.72
C GLY A 41 9.53 11.99 -2.33
N LEU A 42 8.39 11.40 -1.94
CA LEU A 42 7.75 11.59 -0.64
C LEU A 42 8.14 10.47 0.33
N THR A 43 8.07 10.79 1.62
CA THR A 43 8.18 9.80 2.69
C THR A 43 6.89 8.98 2.84
N GLY A 44 6.98 7.79 3.43
CA GLY A 44 5.82 6.95 3.72
C GLY A 44 4.75 7.68 4.54
N ALA A 45 5.15 8.51 5.51
CA ALA A 45 4.21 9.32 6.29
C ALA A 45 3.47 10.38 5.45
N GLU A 46 4.15 11.04 4.52
CA GLU A 46 3.52 12.02 3.61
C GLU A 46 2.57 11.33 2.62
N ILE A 47 2.95 10.15 2.12
CA ILE A 47 2.09 9.35 1.24
C ILE A 47 0.86 8.87 2.00
N ALA A 48 1.04 8.27 3.18
CA ALA A 48 -0.08 7.81 4.02
C ALA A 48 -1.06 8.95 4.32
N ASN A 49 -0.55 10.13 4.72
CA ASN A 49 -1.38 11.32 4.95
C ASN A 49 -2.08 11.84 3.68
N THR A 50 -1.52 11.59 2.50
CA THR A 50 -2.13 11.99 1.22
C THR A 50 -3.23 11.03 0.82
N ILE A 51 -3.07 9.74 1.12
CA ILE A 51 -4.06 8.71 0.85
C ILE A 51 -5.19 8.80 1.89
N ASP A 52 -4.90 8.68 3.19
CA ASP A 52 -5.87 8.79 4.29
C ASP A 52 -6.31 10.25 4.49
N SER A 53 -7.19 10.70 3.59
CA SER A 53 -7.57 12.10 3.43
C SER A 53 -8.49 12.58 4.54
N ASN A 54 -9.32 11.67 5.06
CA ASN A 54 -10.25 11.96 6.14
C ASN A 54 -9.65 11.68 7.54
N LYS A 55 -8.48 11.02 7.59
CA LYS A 55 -7.71 10.71 8.81
C LYS A 55 -8.43 9.76 9.76
N ASP A 56 -9.21 8.83 9.23
CA ASP A 56 -9.91 7.80 10.01
C ASP A 56 -9.08 6.51 10.19
N ALA A 57 -7.84 6.51 9.67
CA ALA A 57 -6.89 5.40 9.67
C ALA A 57 -7.31 4.17 8.85
N VAL A 58 -8.37 4.29 8.04
CA VAL A 58 -8.86 3.27 7.11
C VAL A 58 -8.75 3.79 5.68
N ILE A 59 -8.15 3.00 4.81
CA ILE A 59 -7.91 3.40 3.42
C ILE A 59 -9.11 3.00 2.56
N GLN A 60 -9.87 4.00 2.13
CA GLN A 60 -11.08 3.77 1.34
C GLN A 60 -10.78 3.80 -0.17
N PRO A 61 -11.57 3.10 -1.01
CA PRO A 61 -11.34 3.08 -2.46
C PRO A 61 -11.27 4.48 -3.10
N HIS A 62 -12.13 5.39 -2.67
CA HIS A 62 -12.19 6.74 -3.24
C HIS A 62 -10.96 7.59 -2.86
N GLU A 63 -10.38 7.33 -1.69
CA GLU A 63 -9.20 8.01 -1.18
C GLU A 63 -7.94 7.60 -1.93
N LEU A 64 -7.73 6.30 -2.10
CA LEU A 64 -6.64 5.78 -2.92
C LEU A 64 -6.78 6.23 -4.38
N SER A 65 -7.99 6.21 -4.93
CA SER A 65 -8.27 6.73 -6.27
C SER A 65 -7.92 8.20 -6.40
N ALA A 66 -8.34 9.03 -5.45
CA ALA A 66 -8.06 10.47 -5.47
C ALA A 66 -6.55 10.77 -5.35
N ALA A 67 -5.82 10.02 -4.52
CA ALA A 67 -4.37 10.18 -4.38
C ALA A 67 -3.63 9.83 -5.67
N LEU A 68 -4.00 8.71 -6.32
CA LEU A 68 -3.43 8.32 -7.61
C LEU A 68 -3.80 9.32 -8.71
N GLU A 69 -5.05 9.76 -8.78
CA GLU A 69 -5.48 10.75 -9.78
C GLU A 69 -4.76 12.08 -9.62
N LYS A 70 -4.62 12.56 -8.38
CA LYS A 70 -3.91 13.82 -8.06
C LYS A 70 -2.44 13.79 -8.48
N THR A 71 -1.78 12.63 -8.38
CA THR A 71 -0.34 12.49 -8.63
C THR A 71 -0.01 12.06 -10.06
N THR A 72 -0.88 11.29 -10.71
CA THR A 72 -0.69 10.79 -12.08
C THR A 72 -1.43 11.61 -13.14
N GLY A 73 -2.38 12.46 -12.73
CA GLY A 73 -3.24 13.24 -13.61
C GLY A 73 -4.31 12.43 -14.32
N THR A 74 -4.45 11.14 -14.02
CA THR A 74 -5.44 10.24 -14.65
C THR A 74 -6.22 9.47 -13.59
N SER A 75 -7.54 9.41 -13.75
CA SER A 75 -8.38 8.62 -12.83
C SER A 75 -8.16 7.12 -13.08
N PRO A 76 -7.71 6.35 -12.07
CA PRO A 76 -7.47 4.93 -12.22
C PRO A 76 -8.78 4.14 -12.36
N PRO A 77 -8.83 3.08 -13.19
CA PRO A 77 -9.98 2.20 -13.27
C PRO A 77 -10.30 1.52 -11.92
N ALA A 78 -11.58 1.24 -11.66
CA ALA A 78 -12.02 0.62 -10.39
C ALA A 78 -11.33 -0.72 -10.08
N TRP A 79 -11.01 -1.53 -11.10
CA TRP A 79 -10.31 -2.80 -10.90
C TRP A 79 -8.87 -2.61 -10.38
N VAL A 80 -8.20 -1.50 -10.73
CA VAL A 80 -6.86 -1.14 -10.24
C VAL A 80 -6.97 -0.86 -8.74
N ILE A 81 -7.92 -0.02 -8.34
CA ILE A 81 -8.13 0.32 -6.93
C ILE A 81 -8.47 -0.91 -6.09
N ASN A 82 -9.43 -1.72 -6.54
CA ASN A 82 -9.80 -2.95 -5.83
C ASN A 82 -8.63 -3.95 -5.76
N GLY A 83 -7.83 -4.03 -6.84
CA GLY A 83 -6.63 -4.86 -6.87
C GLY A 83 -5.58 -4.42 -5.85
N LEU A 84 -5.35 -3.10 -5.74
CA LEU A 84 -4.41 -2.54 -4.75
C LEU A 84 -4.91 -2.74 -3.31
N LEU A 85 -6.19 -2.50 -3.05
CA LEU A 85 -6.74 -2.75 -1.71
C LEU A 85 -6.63 -4.23 -1.32
N THR A 86 -6.95 -5.13 -2.24
CA THR A 86 -6.79 -6.59 -2.00
C THR A 86 -5.33 -6.96 -1.76
N LEU A 87 -4.40 -6.29 -2.45
CA LEU A 87 -2.97 -6.52 -2.28
C LEU A 87 -2.45 -6.02 -0.92
N LEU A 88 -2.99 -4.91 -0.42
CA LEU A 88 -2.60 -4.31 0.86
C LEU A 88 -3.24 -5.04 2.07
N ASP A 89 -4.43 -5.61 1.90
CA ASP A 89 -5.17 -6.38 2.93
C ASP A 89 -4.50 -7.73 3.23
N SER A 90 -3.36 -7.70 3.94
CA SER A 90 -2.50 -8.88 4.14
C SER A 90 -2.92 -9.82 5.27
N ASP A 91 -3.72 -9.34 6.20
CA ASP A 91 -4.35 -10.17 7.23
C ASP A 91 -5.77 -10.62 6.83
N ASN A 92 -6.26 -10.13 5.68
CA ASN A 92 -7.48 -10.56 4.99
C ASN A 92 -8.75 -10.32 5.84
N ASP A 93 -8.76 -9.24 6.61
CA ASP A 93 -9.89 -8.82 7.45
C ASP A 93 -10.91 -7.95 6.69
N LYS A 94 -10.62 -7.64 5.41
CA LYS A 94 -11.42 -6.81 4.49
C LYS A 94 -11.36 -5.32 4.76
N VAL A 95 -10.43 -4.87 5.60
CA VAL A 95 -10.19 -3.47 5.93
C VAL A 95 -8.72 -3.15 5.72
N VAL A 96 -8.43 -2.29 4.75
CA VAL A 96 -7.06 -1.78 4.60
C VAL A 96 -6.88 -0.62 5.56
N THR A 97 -5.90 -0.72 6.44
CA THR A 97 -5.56 0.35 7.39
C THR A 97 -4.31 1.11 6.97
N VAL A 98 -4.07 2.26 7.60
CA VAL A 98 -2.77 2.94 7.52
C VAL A 98 -1.62 2.03 7.97
N GLY A 99 -1.86 1.10 8.90
CA GLY A 99 -0.87 0.12 9.35
C GLY A 99 -0.45 -0.86 8.25
N ASP A 100 -1.38 -1.28 7.39
CA ASP A 100 -1.10 -2.15 6.25
C ASP A 100 -0.25 -1.44 5.20
N LEU A 101 -0.57 -0.17 4.92
CA LEU A 101 0.25 0.69 4.07
C LEU A 101 1.68 0.81 4.61
N PHE A 102 1.86 1.10 5.89
CA PHE A 102 3.20 1.18 6.49
C PHE A 102 3.94 -0.15 6.45
N THR A 103 3.24 -1.26 6.67
CA THR A 103 3.82 -2.61 6.53
C THR A 103 4.34 -2.83 5.11
N TYR A 104 3.56 -2.42 4.11
CA TYR A 104 3.95 -2.49 2.70
C TYR A 104 5.13 -1.55 2.37
N PHE A 105 5.12 -0.31 2.87
CA PHE A 105 6.21 0.65 2.67
C PHE A 105 7.54 0.13 3.20
N GLU A 106 7.53 -0.49 4.39
CA GLU A 106 8.71 -1.15 4.95
C GLU A 106 9.19 -2.30 4.06
N GLN A 107 8.29 -3.07 3.44
CA GLN A 107 8.68 -4.17 2.54
C GLN A 107 9.43 -3.70 1.30
N ILE A 108 8.99 -2.59 0.71
CA ILE A 108 9.60 -2.06 -0.50
C ILE A 108 10.80 -1.15 -0.21
N GLY A 109 11.12 -0.92 1.07
CA GLY A 109 12.23 -0.07 1.50
C GLY A 109 11.95 1.42 1.34
N LEU A 110 10.69 1.85 1.34
CA LEU A 110 10.33 3.26 1.29
C LEU A 110 10.70 3.93 2.64
N PRO A 111 11.45 5.05 2.63
CA PRO A 111 11.74 5.80 3.85
C PRO A 111 10.44 6.30 4.50
N LEU A 112 10.18 5.91 5.75
CA LEU A 112 8.90 6.26 6.40
C LEU A 112 8.81 7.74 6.80
N GLY A 113 9.93 8.43 6.97
CA GLY A 113 9.94 9.83 7.45
C GLY A 113 9.53 9.99 8.91
N ILE A 114 9.39 8.88 9.63
CA ILE A 114 9.14 8.83 11.06
C ILE A 114 10.51 8.58 11.72
N PRO A 115 10.94 9.36 12.73
CA PRO A 115 12.11 9.01 13.51
C PRO A 115 11.92 7.60 14.07
N ASP A 116 12.92 6.72 13.90
CA ASP A 116 12.93 5.45 14.64
C ASP A 116 12.80 5.76 16.14
N PRO A 117 11.89 5.08 16.87
CA PRO A 117 11.70 5.32 18.29
C PRO A 117 12.94 5.00 19.13
#